data_AF-A0A1G8EDB8-F1
#
_entry.id   AF-A0A1G8EDB8-F1
#
_cell.length_a   1.000
_cell.length_b   1.000
_cell.length_c   1.000
_cell.angle_alpha   90.00
_cell.angle_beta   90.00
_cell.angle_gamma   90.00
#
_symmetry.space_group_name_H-M   'P 1'
#
loop_
_entity.id
_entity.type
_entity.pdbx_description
1 polymer ?
#
loop_
_entity_poly.entity_id
_entity_poly.type
_entity_poly.pdbx_seq_one_letter_code
_entity_poly.pdbx_strand_id
1 'polypeptide(L)'
;MKKKLLIAFLLVGFFPLVYAQQGRVGINTVTPAATFDVQTNTSNNSLPDAVLVPRMTRAQLEAKNAAYTNGTGAANQNGALVFISDVTNGTGTGKTVNVQAKGFYYYDAPNSVWVAVTPNLKVSVGTGETPTNTFVGTSQVYAIKGSFSASGTSSSVSIPSPSGMTSLYSITIYKAGSGLVYDRSLYSYNITSTPNNAVTGSPSMSVIYPVGNYDYVMEYLK
;
A
#
# COMPACT_ATOMS: atom_id res chain seq x y z
N MET A 1 -11.30 66.45 -19.10
CA MET A 1 -11.04 65.21 -19.88
C MET A 1 -10.12 64.20 -19.16
N LYS A 2 -9.20 64.62 -18.28
CA LYS A 2 -8.26 63.72 -17.58
C LYS A 2 -8.89 62.68 -16.62
N LYS A 3 -10.01 63.00 -15.95
CA LYS A 3 -10.69 62.08 -15.01
C LYS A 3 -11.44 60.93 -15.69
N LYS A 4 -11.91 61.12 -16.93
CA LYS A 4 -12.59 60.07 -17.72
C LYS A 4 -11.59 59.06 -18.30
N LEU A 5 -10.35 59.50 -18.56
CA LEU A 5 -9.27 58.64 -19.03
C LEU A 5 -8.75 57.71 -17.90
N LEU A 6 -8.75 58.18 -16.66
CA LEU A 6 -8.37 57.36 -15.49
C LEU A 6 -9.38 56.23 -15.22
N ILE A 7 -10.68 56.49 -15.37
CA ILE A 7 -11.74 55.47 -15.23
C ILE A 7 -11.67 54.46 -16.38
N ALA A 8 -11.36 54.90 -17.61
CA ALA A 8 -11.16 53.99 -18.74
C ALA A 8 -9.92 53.09 -18.57
N PHE A 9 -8.82 53.60 -18.00
CA PHE A 9 -7.66 52.77 -17.66
C PHE A 9 -7.93 51.80 -16.49
N LEU A 10 -8.72 52.21 -15.50
CA LEU A 10 -9.10 51.35 -14.36
C LEU A 10 -10.07 50.23 -14.77
N LEU A 11 -10.98 50.49 -15.72
CA LEU A 11 -11.96 49.50 -16.20
C LEU A 11 -11.34 48.47 -17.16
N VAL A 12 -10.24 48.81 -17.85
CA VAL A 12 -9.51 47.92 -18.76
C VAL A 12 -8.34 47.22 -18.05
N GLY A 13 -7.78 47.81 -16.99
CA GLY A 13 -6.63 47.29 -16.25
C GLY A 13 -6.94 46.27 -15.14
N PHE A 14 -8.21 46.03 -14.80
CA PHE A 14 -8.60 45.13 -13.70
C PHE A 14 -9.14 43.76 -14.13
N PHE A 15 -9.07 43.45 -15.43
CA PHE A 15 -9.19 42.08 -15.91
C PHE A 15 -7.79 41.60 -16.31
N PRO A 16 -7.02 40.92 -15.44
CA PRO A 16 -6.43 39.71 -15.96
C PRO A 16 -7.65 38.88 -16.38
N LEU A 17 -7.88 38.86 -17.68
CA LEU A 17 -8.59 37.82 -18.36
C LEU A 17 -7.95 36.49 -17.96
N VAL A 18 -8.26 36.01 -16.75
CA VAL A 18 -8.24 34.59 -16.43
C VAL A 18 -9.48 34.04 -17.12
N TYR A 19 -9.47 34.11 -18.45
CA TYR A 19 -9.94 32.99 -19.22
C TYR A 19 -9.04 31.85 -18.75
N ALA A 20 -9.50 31.08 -17.76
CA ALA A 20 -9.09 29.70 -17.64
C ALA A 20 -9.22 29.16 -19.07
N GLN A 21 -8.06 28.98 -19.71
CA GLN A 21 -7.96 28.55 -21.09
C GLN A 21 -8.89 27.35 -21.24
N GLN A 22 -9.73 27.36 -22.27
CA GLN A 22 -10.35 26.11 -22.70
C GLN A 22 -9.21 25.13 -22.95
N GLY A 23 -9.04 24.17 -22.04
CA GLY A 23 -7.94 23.22 -22.08
C GLY A 23 -7.36 22.90 -20.72
N ARG A 24 -6.63 23.84 -20.07
CA ARG A 24 -5.67 23.49 -19.02
C ARG A 24 -5.39 24.60 -18.00
N VAL A 25 -5.20 24.22 -16.74
CA VAL A 25 -4.77 25.08 -15.62
C VAL A 25 -3.43 24.57 -15.11
N GLY A 26 -2.40 25.43 -15.10
CA GLY A 26 -1.08 25.13 -14.55
C GLY A 26 -0.82 25.86 -13.24
N ILE A 27 -0.22 25.18 -12.26
CA ILE A 27 0.39 25.78 -11.07
C ILE A 27 1.89 25.45 -11.11
N ASN A 28 2.73 26.47 -11.02
CA ASN A 28 4.19 26.37 -11.19
C ASN A 28 4.65 25.80 -12.55
N THR A 29 3.80 25.84 -13.58
CA THR A 29 4.14 25.41 -14.95
C THR A 29 3.51 26.33 -16.00
N VAL A 30 4.29 26.71 -17.01
CA VAL A 30 3.83 27.51 -18.16
C VAL A 30 3.37 26.65 -19.34
N THR A 31 3.59 25.34 -19.27
CA THR A 31 3.20 24.37 -20.30
C THR A 31 2.45 23.20 -19.66
N PRO A 32 1.20 23.39 -19.22
CA PRO A 32 0.43 22.33 -18.57
C PRO A 32 0.27 21.11 -19.48
N ALA A 33 0.64 19.93 -19.00
CA ALA A 33 0.50 18.66 -19.72
C ALA A 33 -0.92 18.05 -19.59
N ALA A 34 -1.69 18.47 -18.59
CA ALA A 34 -3.03 18.00 -18.30
C ALA A 34 -4.01 19.17 -18.05
N THR A 35 -5.30 18.87 -17.89
CA THR A 35 -6.33 19.88 -17.57
C THR A 35 -6.06 20.59 -16.25
N PHE A 36 -5.40 19.93 -15.30
CA PHE A 36 -4.82 20.51 -14.09
C PHE A 36 -3.41 19.93 -13.92
N ASP A 37 -2.39 20.77 -14.00
CA ASP A 37 -0.98 20.39 -13.88
C ASP A 37 -0.33 21.20 -12.74
N VAL A 38 0.22 20.52 -11.75
CA VAL A 38 0.89 21.14 -10.59
C VAL A 38 2.30 20.60 -10.53
N GLN A 39 3.28 21.49 -10.71
CA GLN A 39 4.70 21.12 -10.68
C GLN A 39 5.38 21.52 -9.36
N THR A 40 6.35 20.71 -8.96
CA THR A 40 7.20 20.90 -7.78
C THR A 40 8.13 22.09 -7.94
N ASN A 41 8.28 22.91 -6.89
CA ASN A 41 9.32 23.92 -6.80
C ASN A 41 10.61 23.30 -6.23
N THR A 42 11.51 22.90 -7.12
CA THR A 42 12.79 22.27 -6.76
C THR A 42 13.83 23.22 -6.15
N SER A 43 13.54 24.52 -6.08
CA SER A 43 14.47 25.56 -5.61
C SER A 43 14.19 26.04 -4.19
N ASN A 44 12.99 25.81 -3.65
CA ASN A 44 12.61 26.26 -2.30
C ASN A 44 12.09 25.11 -1.42
N ASN A 45 12.98 24.54 -0.62
CA ASN A 45 12.67 23.42 0.28
C ASN A 45 11.77 23.79 1.47
N SER A 46 11.40 25.05 1.65
CA SER A 46 10.50 25.52 2.72
C SER A 46 9.02 25.54 2.31
N LEU A 47 8.71 25.27 1.04
CA LEU A 47 7.34 25.23 0.53
C LEU A 47 6.91 23.77 0.28
N PRO A 48 5.79 23.30 0.85
CA PRO A 48 5.29 21.96 0.59
C PRO A 48 4.57 21.91 -0.77
N ASP A 49 5.15 21.20 -1.73
CA ASP A 49 4.50 20.92 -3.01
C ASP A 49 3.51 19.75 -2.85
N ALA A 50 2.22 20.05 -2.73
CA ALA A 50 1.17 19.04 -2.58
C ALA A 50 -0.21 19.54 -3.02
N VAL A 51 -1.10 18.60 -3.34
CA VAL A 51 -2.54 18.87 -3.50
C VAL A 51 -3.28 18.28 -2.30
N LEU A 52 -3.98 19.12 -1.54
CA LEU A 52 -4.87 18.68 -0.47
C LEU A 52 -6.25 18.35 -1.03
N VAL A 53 -6.62 17.08 -0.97
CA VAL A 53 -7.99 16.61 -1.23
C VAL A 53 -8.86 16.77 0.03
N PRO A 54 -10.21 16.68 -0.07
CA PRO A 54 -11.07 16.64 1.11
C PRO A 54 -10.65 15.53 2.09
N ARG A 55 -10.43 15.93 3.35
CA ARG A 55 -10.08 15.03 4.46
C ARG A 55 -11.27 14.90 5.40
N MET A 56 -11.61 13.68 5.80
CA MET A 56 -12.71 13.44 6.73
C MET A 56 -12.56 12.11 7.46
N THR A 57 -13.27 11.93 8.57
CA THR A 57 -13.38 10.63 9.25
C THR A 57 -14.32 9.71 8.48
N ARG A 58 -14.26 8.40 8.74
CA ARG A 58 -15.22 7.44 8.18
C ARG A 58 -16.67 7.82 8.50
N ALA A 59 -16.96 8.20 9.75
CA ALA A 59 -18.30 8.65 10.16
C ALA A 59 -18.80 9.87 9.35
N GLN A 60 -17.92 10.84 9.08
CA GLN A 60 -18.26 12.02 8.28
C GLN A 60 -18.54 11.66 6.80
N LEU A 61 -17.84 10.66 6.27
CA LEU A 61 -18.10 10.15 4.93
C LEU A 61 -19.42 9.36 4.88
N GLU A 62 -19.70 8.53 5.88
CA GLU A 62 -20.95 7.78 6.03
C GLU A 62 -22.17 8.69 6.08
N ALA A 63 -22.08 9.80 6.81
CA ALA A 63 -23.12 10.82 6.85
C ALA A 63 -23.42 11.43 5.47
N LYS A 64 -22.51 11.28 4.51
CA LYS A 64 -22.66 11.72 3.12
C LYS A 64 -23.07 10.60 2.16
N ASN A 65 -23.42 9.40 2.65
CA ASN A 65 -23.82 8.27 1.79
C ASN A 65 -24.91 8.65 0.78
N ALA A 66 -25.92 9.44 1.19
CA ALA A 66 -26.99 9.88 0.30
C ALA A 66 -26.55 10.93 -0.74
N ALA A 67 -25.45 11.65 -0.50
CA ALA A 67 -24.93 12.68 -1.40
C ALA A 67 -24.09 12.11 -2.56
N TYR A 68 -23.62 10.86 -2.45
CA TYR A 68 -22.86 10.19 -3.49
C TYR A 68 -23.77 9.27 -4.30
N THR A 69 -24.05 9.66 -5.55
CA THR A 69 -25.00 8.98 -6.43
C THR A 69 -24.29 8.33 -7.61
N ASN A 70 -24.96 7.40 -8.28
CA ASN A 70 -24.42 6.66 -9.42
C ASN A 70 -24.94 7.19 -10.77
N GLY A 71 -25.41 8.44 -10.80
CA GLY A 71 -26.09 9.01 -11.96
C GLY A 71 -25.15 9.31 -13.12
N THR A 72 -25.72 9.57 -14.29
CA THR A 72 -25.02 10.12 -15.46
C THR A 72 -24.97 11.66 -15.37
N GLY A 73 -23.95 12.29 -15.98
CA GLY A 73 -23.82 13.75 -16.03
C GLY A 73 -23.34 14.40 -14.73
N ALA A 74 -23.91 15.55 -14.34
CA ALA A 74 -23.45 16.36 -13.19
C ALA A 74 -23.59 15.66 -11.82
N ALA A 75 -24.31 14.54 -11.76
CA ALA A 75 -24.47 13.70 -10.59
C ALA A 75 -23.53 12.49 -10.56
N ASN A 76 -22.62 12.36 -11.54
CA ASN A 76 -21.64 11.29 -11.55
C ASN A 76 -20.42 11.65 -10.70
N GLN A 77 -20.36 11.14 -9.47
CA GLN A 77 -19.19 11.31 -8.61
C GLN A 77 -18.14 10.19 -8.77
N ASN A 78 -18.25 9.35 -9.82
CA ASN A 78 -17.29 8.28 -10.06
C ASN A 78 -15.86 8.83 -10.19
N GLY A 79 -14.92 8.24 -9.45
CA GLY A 79 -13.54 8.69 -9.38
C GLY A 79 -13.29 9.86 -8.42
N ALA A 80 -14.29 10.34 -7.67
CA ALA A 80 -14.08 11.33 -6.63
C ALA A 80 -13.08 10.82 -5.59
N LEU A 81 -12.06 11.61 -5.27
CA LEU A 81 -10.96 11.23 -4.38
C LEU A 81 -11.07 11.94 -3.03
N VAL A 82 -10.97 11.18 -1.95
CA VAL A 82 -10.92 11.70 -0.57
C VAL A 82 -9.80 11.03 0.21
N PHE A 83 -9.40 11.67 1.31
CA PHE A 83 -8.51 11.07 2.28
C PHE A 83 -9.26 10.83 3.60
N ILE A 84 -9.32 9.57 4.03
CA ILE A 84 -9.90 9.19 5.31
C ILE A 84 -8.84 9.35 6.39
N SER A 85 -9.08 10.27 7.32
CA SER A 85 -8.12 10.60 8.37
C SER A 85 -8.18 9.68 9.57
N ASP A 86 -9.35 9.07 9.82
CA ASP A 86 -9.65 8.27 11.00
C ASP A 86 -10.82 7.31 10.74
N VAL A 87 -10.72 6.08 11.26
CA VAL A 87 -11.75 5.01 11.14
C VAL A 87 -12.23 4.49 12.50
N THR A 88 -11.85 5.14 13.60
CA THR A 88 -12.28 4.77 14.97
C THR A 88 -13.79 4.91 15.16
N ASN A 89 -14.42 5.84 14.41
CA ASN A 89 -15.85 6.11 14.41
C ASN A 89 -16.51 5.79 13.06
N GLY A 90 -17.83 5.59 13.07
CA GLY A 90 -18.58 5.10 11.90
C GLY A 90 -18.59 3.57 11.87
N THR A 91 -19.57 2.96 11.20
CA THR A 91 -19.81 1.51 11.28
C THR A 91 -19.21 0.73 10.11
N GLY A 92 -18.72 1.40 9.08
CA GLY A 92 -18.25 0.77 7.84
C GLY A 92 -19.40 0.09 7.11
N THR A 93 -20.49 0.81 6.86
CA THR A 93 -21.70 0.25 6.23
C THR A 93 -22.12 1.03 4.99
N GLY A 94 -22.91 0.38 4.12
CA GLY A 94 -23.31 0.96 2.85
C GLY A 94 -22.09 1.26 1.98
N LYS A 95 -21.96 2.51 1.51
CA LYS A 95 -20.89 2.88 0.57
C LYS A 95 -19.49 2.83 1.21
N THR A 96 -19.37 2.91 2.54
CA THR A 96 -18.08 2.89 3.25
C THR A 96 -17.66 1.50 3.74
N VAL A 97 -18.30 0.43 3.26
CA VAL A 97 -18.02 -0.95 3.70
C VAL A 97 -16.54 -1.38 3.57
N ASN A 98 -15.81 -0.82 2.60
CA ASN A 98 -14.39 -1.11 2.41
C ASN A 98 -13.46 -0.10 3.10
N VAL A 99 -13.99 0.89 3.82
CA VAL A 99 -13.20 1.91 4.54
C VAL A 99 -12.79 1.36 5.90
N GLN A 100 -11.76 0.52 5.89
CA GLN A 100 -11.26 -0.18 7.08
C GLN A 100 -10.00 0.45 7.69
N ALA A 101 -9.35 1.37 6.98
CA ALA A 101 -8.13 2.03 7.44
C ALA A 101 -8.08 3.50 7.01
N LYS A 102 -7.19 4.25 7.64
CA LYS A 102 -6.79 5.59 7.19
C LYS A 102 -6.11 5.49 5.83
N GLY A 103 -6.45 6.35 4.88
CA GLY A 103 -5.85 6.32 3.54
C GLY A 103 -6.64 7.08 2.48
N PHE A 104 -6.15 7.05 1.25
CA PHE A 104 -6.88 7.58 0.10
C PHE A 104 -7.93 6.59 -0.37
N TYR A 105 -9.11 7.12 -0.71
CA TYR A 105 -10.21 6.34 -1.27
C TYR A 105 -10.82 7.08 -2.46
N TYR A 106 -11.13 6.35 -3.53
CA TYR A 106 -11.93 6.87 -4.62
C TYR A 106 -13.34 6.28 -4.60
N TYR A 107 -14.33 7.05 -5.07
CA TYR A 107 -15.70 6.56 -5.18
C TYR A 107 -15.87 5.75 -6.46
N ASP A 108 -16.19 4.46 -6.32
CA ASP A 108 -16.59 3.58 -7.40
C ASP A 108 -18.12 3.61 -7.50
N ALA A 109 -18.62 4.47 -8.40
CA ALA A 109 -20.05 4.66 -8.57
C ALA A 109 -20.76 3.41 -9.14
N PRO A 110 -20.20 2.68 -10.14
CA PRO A 110 -20.77 1.40 -10.60
C PRO A 110 -21.04 0.42 -9.47
N ASN A 111 -20.11 0.30 -8.51
CA ASN A 111 -20.24 -0.64 -7.39
C ASN A 111 -20.83 0.00 -6.12
N SER A 112 -21.14 1.30 -6.13
CA SER A 112 -21.67 2.06 -4.99
C SER A 112 -20.80 1.99 -3.73
N VAL A 113 -19.49 1.92 -3.88
CA VAL A 113 -18.56 1.76 -2.74
C VAL A 113 -17.36 2.66 -2.85
N TRP A 114 -16.77 3.00 -1.72
CA TRP A 114 -15.45 3.59 -1.64
C TRP A 114 -14.40 2.49 -1.77
N VAL A 115 -13.39 2.70 -2.60
CA VAL A 115 -12.31 1.75 -2.85
C VAL A 115 -11.00 2.40 -2.44
N ALA A 116 -10.19 1.67 -1.66
CA ALA A 116 -8.90 2.16 -1.22
C ALA A 116 -7.96 2.33 -2.43
N VAL A 117 -7.28 3.47 -2.49
CA VAL A 117 -6.14 3.68 -3.39
C VAL A 117 -4.92 3.09 -2.67
N THR A 118 -4.69 1.80 -2.88
CA THR A 118 -3.48 1.14 -2.38
C THR A 118 -2.44 1.09 -3.48
N PRO A 119 -1.23 1.60 -3.27
CA PRO A 119 -0.12 1.17 -4.10
C PRO A 119 0.08 -0.32 -3.81
N ASN A 120 0.01 -1.17 -4.82
CA ASN A 120 0.46 -2.55 -4.69
C ASN A 120 1.99 -2.52 -4.61
N LEU A 121 2.51 -2.11 -3.45
CA LEU A 121 3.94 -2.05 -3.19
C LEU A 121 4.46 -3.48 -3.20
N LYS A 122 5.44 -3.73 -4.08
CA LYS A 122 6.15 -5.00 -4.11
C LYS A 122 6.76 -5.23 -2.72
N VAL A 123 6.43 -6.34 -2.07
CA VAL A 123 7.12 -6.78 -0.85
C VAL A 123 8.44 -7.40 -1.27
N SER A 124 9.56 -6.84 -0.79
CA SER A 124 10.90 -7.40 -1.00
C SER A 124 11.35 -8.12 0.26
N VAL A 125 11.50 -9.44 0.16
CA VAL A 125 11.96 -10.27 1.27
C VAL A 125 13.47 -10.46 1.14
N GLY A 126 14.22 -9.84 2.05
CA GLY A 126 15.67 -9.96 2.15
C GLY A 126 16.10 -10.80 3.35
N THR A 127 17.38 -10.73 3.70
CA THR A 127 17.92 -11.37 4.91
C THR A 127 17.56 -10.63 6.20
N GLY A 128 17.03 -9.40 6.08
CA GLY A 128 16.38 -8.68 7.16
C GLY A 128 14.88 -9.01 7.23
N GLU A 129 14.29 -8.81 8.39
CA GLU A 129 12.85 -8.91 8.60
C GLU A 129 12.09 -7.86 7.78
N THR A 130 11.09 -8.31 7.02
CA THR A 130 10.20 -7.45 6.23
C THR A 130 8.75 -7.68 6.66
N PRO A 131 7.98 -6.65 7.07
CA PRO A 131 6.53 -6.79 7.24
C PRO A 131 5.85 -7.02 5.88
N THR A 132 4.96 -8.00 5.78
CA THR A 132 4.24 -8.31 4.54
C THR A 132 2.93 -7.53 4.43
N ASN A 133 2.19 -7.69 3.33
CA ASN A 133 0.83 -7.16 3.20
C ASN A 133 -0.24 -8.13 3.76
N THR A 134 0.17 -9.12 4.54
CA THR A 134 -0.71 -10.18 5.07
C THR A 134 -0.90 -10.01 6.58
N PHE A 135 -2.15 -10.08 7.03
CA PHE A 135 -2.52 -10.15 8.45
C PHE A 135 -3.24 -11.48 8.72
N VAL A 136 -2.98 -12.07 9.89
CA VAL A 136 -3.78 -13.16 10.45
C VAL A 136 -4.59 -12.57 11.60
N GLY A 137 -5.88 -12.32 11.35
CA GLY A 137 -6.69 -11.51 12.26
C GLY A 137 -6.11 -10.09 12.36
N THR A 138 -5.69 -9.69 13.55
CA THR A 138 -5.04 -8.39 13.81
C THR A 138 -3.51 -8.46 13.85
N SER A 139 -2.92 -9.64 13.66
CA SER A 139 -1.48 -9.85 13.78
C SER A 139 -0.79 -9.74 12.42
N GLN A 140 0.26 -8.90 12.34
CA GLN A 140 1.06 -8.70 11.15
C GLN A 140 1.94 -9.92 10.86
N VAL A 141 1.92 -10.42 9.62
CA VAL A 141 2.88 -11.43 9.16
C VAL A 141 4.17 -10.74 8.73
N TYR A 142 5.30 -11.27 9.19
CA TYR A 142 6.65 -10.87 8.81
C TYR A 142 7.30 -11.94 7.94
N ALA A 143 8.24 -11.57 7.08
CA ALA A 143 8.96 -12.47 6.21
C ALA A 143 10.49 -12.26 6.31
N ILE A 144 11.25 -13.34 6.17
CA ILE A 144 12.71 -13.32 6.09
C ILE A 144 13.20 -14.35 5.07
N LYS A 145 14.27 -14.02 4.35
CA LYS A 145 15.04 -14.95 3.53
C LYS A 145 16.25 -15.45 4.30
N GLY A 146 16.49 -16.75 4.26
CA GLY A 146 17.69 -17.36 4.81
C GLY A 146 18.15 -18.56 4.00
N SER A 147 19.10 -19.31 4.54
CA SER A 147 19.60 -20.54 3.95
C SER A 147 20.00 -21.54 5.02
N PHE A 148 19.97 -22.84 4.69
CA PHE A 148 20.51 -23.91 5.53
C PHE A 148 21.26 -24.94 4.69
N SER A 149 22.09 -25.75 5.34
CA SER A 149 22.78 -26.88 4.71
C SER A 149 22.18 -28.20 5.19
N ALA A 150 21.89 -29.11 4.26
CA ALA A 150 21.50 -30.48 4.55
C ALA A 150 22.74 -31.39 4.50
N SER A 151 22.85 -32.34 5.43
CA SER A 151 24.01 -33.25 5.49
C SER A 151 23.92 -34.43 4.52
N GLY A 152 22.73 -34.72 3.96
CA GLY A 152 22.47 -35.96 3.24
C GLY A 152 22.26 -37.20 4.12
N THR A 153 22.38 -37.06 5.45
CA THR A 153 22.34 -38.18 6.40
C THR A 153 21.36 -37.97 7.55
N SER A 154 20.84 -36.76 7.73
CA SER A 154 19.89 -36.38 8.78
C SER A 154 18.77 -35.53 8.20
N SER A 155 17.56 -35.68 8.73
CA SER A 155 16.42 -34.79 8.45
C SER A 155 16.43 -33.54 9.33
N SER A 156 17.34 -33.45 10.30
CA SER A 156 17.49 -32.25 11.12
C SER A 156 18.38 -31.21 10.44
N VAL A 157 17.89 -29.98 10.39
CA VAL A 157 18.58 -28.82 9.79
C VAL A 157 18.46 -27.60 10.70
N SER A 158 19.32 -26.61 10.47
CA SER A 158 19.36 -25.36 11.25
C SER A 158 18.68 -24.22 10.48
N ILE A 159 17.53 -23.76 10.97
CA ILE A 159 16.76 -22.64 10.42
C ILE A 159 16.44 -21.70 11.61
N PRO A 160 17.37 -20.82 12.03
CA PRO A 160 17.21 -20.06 13.27
C PRO A 160 15.93 -19.23 13.29
N SER A 161 15.17 -19.28 14.39
CA SER A 161 13.96 -18.46 14.52
C SER A 161 14.29 -16.97 14.63
N PRO A 162 13.62 -16.09 13.87
CA PRO A 162 13.73 -14.66 14.04
C PRO A 162 13.37 -14.19 15.46
N SER A 163 13.95 -13.08 15.89
CA SER A 163 13.69 -12.52 17.22
C SER A 163 12.22 -12.13 17.38
N GLY A 164 11.61 -12.58 18.48
CA GLY A 164 10.20 -12.32 18.79
C GLY A 164 9.20 -13.14 17.98
N MET A 165 9.64 -14.11 17.18
CA MET A 165 8.74 -15.04 16.50
C MET A 165 7.89 -15.82 17.53
N THR A 166 6.57 -15.79 17.37
CA THR A 166 5.63 -16.55 18.21
C THR A 166 5.04 -17.75 17.50
N SER A 167 4.95 -17.71 16.16
CA SER A 167 4.51 -18.85 15.36
C SER A 167 5.02 -18.79 13.93
N LEU A 168 5.20 -19.96 13.32
CA LEU A 168 5.49 -20.12 11.90
C LEU A 168 4.17 -20.00 11.12
N TYR A 169 4.12 -19.06 10.17
CA TYR A 169 2.97 -18.88 9.28
C TYR A 169 3.15 -19.71 8.00
N SER A 170 4.31 -19.61 7.36
CA SER A 170 4.62 -20.40 6.16
C SER A 170 6.14 -20.54 5.97
N ILE A 171 6.55 -21.53 5.17
CA ILE A 171 7.92 -21.63 4.68
C ILE A 171 7.91 -22.12 3.23
N THR A 172 8.79 -21.56 2.40
CA THR A 172 9.10 -22.08 1.07
C THR A 172 10.60 -22.32 1.00
N ILE A 173 10.99 -23.54 0.69
CA ILE A 173 12.38 -23.98 0.58
C ILE A 173 12.70 -24.12 -0.90
N TYR A 174 13.86 -23.62 -1.32
CA TYR A 174 14.35 -23.65 -2.68
C TYR A 174 15.67 -24.41 -2.73
N LYS A 175 15.92 -25.08 -3.85
CA LYS A 175 17.27 -25.58 -4.13
C LYS A 175 18.17 -24.38 -4.43
N ALA A 176 19.28 -24.24 -3.70
CA ALA A 176 20.14 -23.06 -3.82
C ALA A 176 20.62 -22.88 -5.28
N GLY A 177 20.57 -21.63 -5.75
CA GLY A 177 21.02 -21.25 -7.09
C GLY A 177 20.10 -21.61 -8.25
N SER A 178 19.06 -22.45 -8.07
CA SER A 178 18.09 -22.74 -9.14
C SER A 178 16.81 -21.91 -9.05
N GLY A 179 16.48 -21.39 -7.87
CA GLY A 179 15.21 -20.71 -7.61
C GLY A 179 13.98 -21.63 -7.70
N LEU A 180 14.19 -22.94 -7.91
CA LEU A 180 13.11 -23.93 -7.94
C LEU A 180 12.68 -24.25 -6.52
N VAL A 181 11.36 -24.23 -6.29
CA VAL A 181 10.75 -24.69 -5.04
C VAL A 181 11.07 -26.17 -4.87
N TYR A 182 11.70 -26.49 -3.75
CA TYR A 182 12.02 -27.85 -3.34
C TYR A 182 10.96 -28.41 -2.40
N ASP A 183 10.52 -27.60 -1.42
CA ASP A 183 9.47 -27.98 -0.45
C ASP A 183 8.75 -26.71 0.05
N ARG A 184 7.57 -26.88 0.64
CA ARG A 184 6.76 -25.82 1.27
C ARG A 184 6.40 -26.15 2.71
N SER A 185 7.05 -27.15 3.29
CA SER A 185 6.74 -27.67 4.61
C SER A 185 7.98 -28.08 5.39
N LEU A 186 7.79 -28.21 6.70
CA LEU A 186 8.68 -28.87 7.63
C LEU A 186 7.85 -29.94 8.36
N TYR A 187 8.48 -31.06 8.72
CA TYR A 187 7.85 -32.06 9.58
C TYR A 187 7.63 -31.49 10.99
N SER A 188 8.63 -30.78 11.50
CA SER A 188 8.53 -30.05 12.76
C SER A 188 9.46 -28.83 12.77
N TYR A 189 9.11 -27.84 13.61
CA TYR A 189 9.89 -26.63 13.78
C TYR A 189 9.79 -26.16 15.24
N ASN A 190 10.94 -26.07 15.90
CA ASN A 190 11.07 -25.53 17.25
C ASN A 190 11.50 -24.05 17.16
N ILE A 191 10.75 -23.17 17.81
CA ILE A 191 11.04 -21.73 17.85
C ILE A 191 12.20 -21.48 18.83
N THR A 192 13.42 -21.59 18.32
CA THR A 192 14.66 -21.35 19.04
C THR A 192 15.73 -20.85 18.07
N SER A 193 16.68 -20.08 18.58
CA SER A 193 17.87 -19.65 17.83
C SER A 193 18.98 -20.71 17.80
N THR A 194 18.81 -21.83 18.51
CA THR A 194 19.80 -22.92 18.55
C THR A 194 19.80 -23.72 17.24
N PRO A 195 20.95 -24.27 16.81
CA PRO A 195 21.02 -25.17 15.67
C PRO A 195 20.08 -26.38 15.79
N ASN A 196 19.79 -27.03 14.65
CA ASN A 196 18.99 -28.26 14.56
C ASN A 196 17.53 -28.12 15.02
N ASN A 197 16.98 -26.92 14.87
CA ASN A 197 15.64 -26.58 15.32
C ASN A 197 14.53 -26.90 14.32
N ALA A 198 14.86 -27.37 13.12
CA ALA A 198 13.90 -27.75 12.09
C ALA A 198 14.12 -29.20 11.63
N VAL A 199 13.02 -29.89 11.32
CA VAL A 199 13.06 -31.22 10.69
C VAL A 199 12.41 -31.13 9.31
N THR A 200 13.16 -31.47 8.28
CA THR A 200 12.72 -31.43 6.88
C THR A 200 11.70 -32.52 6.57
N GLY A 201 10.77 -32.24 5.66
CA GLY A 201 9.70 -33.15 5.24
C GLY A 201 8.32 -32.54 5.37
N SER A 202 7.29 -33.39 5.26
CA SER A 202 5.89 -32.99 5.40
C SER A 202 5.37 -33.30 6.81
N PRO A 203 4.22 -32.76 7.24
CA PRO A 203 3.68 -33.03 8.58
C PRO A 203 3.49 -34.51 8.93
N SER A 204 3.43 -35.39 7.92
CA SER A 204 3.24 -36.82 8.12
C SER A 204 4.52 -37.64 8.03
N MET A 205 5.62 -37.09 7.49
CA MET A 205 6.86 -37.84 7.29
C MET A 205 8.09 -36.92 7.19
N SER A 206 9.11 -37.21 8.01
CA SER A 206 10.42 -36.58 7.86
C SER A 206 11.15 -37.09 6.63
N VAL A 207 11.84 -36.21 5.91
CA VAL A 207 12.60 -36.54 4.70
C VAL A 207 14.03 -36.05 4.85
N ILE A 208 15.00 -36.93 4.61
CA ILE A 208 16.42 -36.55 4.55
C ILE A 208 16.64 -35.88 3.19
N TYR A 209 17.03 -34.60 3.20
CA TYR A 209 17.37 -33.91 1.97
C TYR A 209 18.78 -34.31 1.50
N PRO A 210 19.02 -34.41 0.18
CA PRO A 210 20.36 -34.59 -0.36
C PRO A 210 21.35 -33.56 0.19
N VAL A 211 22.62 -33.95 0.26
CA VAL A 211 23.68 -33.04 0.71
C VAL A 211 23.73 -31.80 -0.18
N GLY A 212 23.71 -30.62 0.45
CA GLY A 212 23.73 -29.35 -0.27
C GLY A 212 23.15 -28.18 0.50
N ASN A 213 23.15 -27.03 -0.15
CA ASN A 213 22.58 -25.79 0.40
C ASN A 213 21.18 -25.55 -0.17
N TYR A 214 20.33 -25.01 0.69
CA TYR A 214 18.95 -24.67 0.39
C TYR A 214 18.67 -23.25 0.86
N ASP A 215 18.00 -22.47 0.01
CA ASP A 215 17.47 -21.16 0.41
C ASP A 215 16.06 -21.35 0.95
N TYR A 216 15.62 -20.46 1.84
CA TYR A 216 14.22 -20.43 2.24
C TYR A 216 13.70 -19.01 2.35
N VAL A 217 12.39 -18.88 2.14
CA VAL A 217 11.59 -17.74 2.59
C VAL A 217 10.68 -18.25 3.69
N MET A 218 10.80 -17.67 4.88
CA MET A 218 9.96 -17.98 6.03
C MET A 218 9.07 -16.79 6.34
N GLU A 219 7.80 -17.07 6.58
CA GLU A 219 6.83 -16.10 7.09
C GLU A 219 6.39 -16.49 8.50
N TYR A 220 6.20 -15.51 9.38
CA TYR A 220 5.94 -15.74 10.80
C TYR A 220 5.15 -14.61 11.43
N LEU A 221 4.55 -14.90 12.58
CA LEU A 221 3.88 -13.93 13.44
C LEU A 221 4.80 -13.58 14.61
N LYS A 222 4.58 -12.39 15.18
CA LYS A 222 5.14 -11.92 16.45
C LYS A 222 4.02 -11.61 17.41
#